data_AF-A0A2W2DQE0-F1
#
_entry.id   AF-A0A2W2DQE0-F1
#
_cell.length_a   1.000
_cell.length_b   1.000
_cell.length_c   1.000
_cell.angle_alpha   90.00
_cell.angle_beta   90.00
_cell.angle_gamma   90.00
#
_symmetry.space_group_name_H-M   'P 1'
#
loop_
_entity.id
_entity.type
_entity.pdbx_description
1 polymer ?
#
loop_
_entity_poly.entity_id
_entity_poly.type
_entity_poly.pdbx_seq_one_letter_code
_entity_poly.pdbx_strand_id
1 'polypeptide(L)'
;AGLRRVAESAGWWWPYERLAIVTRRPVELHLDDMGRLHRGDGPALAYADGFALHAWHGMPVPAGFGATLGDLTPERIRNEPNAELRRVMLEHFGFDRYLAESGARPVHSDETGVLWRIELPGDEPLVMVEVVNSTPEPDGTRRTYFLRVPPWVQRARQGVAWTFGTTEEDYHPRRET
;
A
#
# COMPACT_ATOMS: atom_id res chain seq x y z
N ALA A 1 -39.10 0.51 -22.75
CA ALA A 1 -38.42 1.33 -23.77
C ALA A 1 -37.39 2.32 -23.19
N GLY A 2 -37.68 3.02 -22.08
CA GLY A 2 -36.77 4.02 -21.51
C GLY A 2 -35.40 3.48 -21.05
N LEU A 3 -35.38 2.42 -20.23
CA LEU A 3 -34.13 1.81 -19.72
C LEU A 3 -33.18 1.39 -20.84
N ARG A 4 -33.71 0.82 -21.92
CA ARG A 4 -32.93 0.45 -23.10
C ARG A 4 -32.26 1.67 -23.75
N ARG A 5 -32.99 2.78 -23.94
CA ARG A 5 -32.42 4.00 -24.54
C ARG A 5 -31.33 4.61 -23.66
N VAL A 6 -31.50 4.58 -22.34
CA VAL A 6 -30.46 5.02 -21.39
C VAL A 6 -29.23 4.13 -21.53
N ALA A 7 -29.40 2.80 -21.52
CA ALA A 7 -28.30 1.86 -21.69
C ALA A 7 -27.59 2.01 -23.05
N GLU A 8 -28.28 2.42 -24.12
CA GLU A 8 -27.72 2.69 -25.45
C GLU A 8 -27.00 4.05 -25.55
N SER A 9 -27.39 5.05 -24.74
CA SER A 9 -26.93 6.44 -24.87
C SER A 9 -25.96 6.90 -23.76
N ALA A 10 -25.92 6.21 -22.63
CA ALA A 10 -25.15 6.59 -21.45
C ALA A 10 -24.23 5.45 -20.97
N GLY A 11 -23.32 5.79 -20.06
CA GLY A 11 -22.60 4.81 -19.25
C GLY A 11 -23.47 4.28 -18.10
N TRP A 12 -22.80 3.81 -17.06
CA TRP A 12 -23.47 3.50 -15.79
C TRP A 12 -24.16 4.77 -15.24
N TRP A 13 -25.22 4.57 -14.46
CA TRP A 13 -25.99 5.65 -13.86
C TRP A 13 -26.26 5.35 -12.39
N TRP A 14 -26.34 6.39 -11.56
CA TRP A 14 -26.55 6.27 -10.11
C TRP A 14 -27.92 6.84 -9.76
N PRO A 15 -28.94 5.98 -9.61
CA PRO A 15 -30.27 6.42 -9.20
C PRO A 15 -30.35 6.54 -7.67
N TYR A 16 -30.66 7.73 -7.20
CA TYR A 16 -31.06 8.04 -5.83
C TYR A 16 -32.57 8.34 -5.80
N GLU A 17 -33.16 8.42 -4.60
CA GLU A 17 -34.61 8.64 -4.42
C GLU A 17 -35.15 9.87 -5.17
N ARG A 18 -34.37 10.96 -5.22
CA ARG A 18 -34.77 12.26 -5.82
C ARG A 18 -33.75 12.84 -6.81
N LEU A 19 -32.74 12.06 -7.20
CA LEU A 19 -31.65 12.48 -8.08
C LEU A 19 -31.16 11.29 -8.91
N ALA A 20 -30.86 11.51 -10.19
CA ALA A 20 -30.14 10.53 -10.99
C ALA A 20 -28.90 11.20 -11.58
N ILE A 21 -27.74 10.58 -11.40
CA ILE A 21 -26.50 11.00 -12.05
C ILE A 21 -26.30 10.14 -13.29
N VAL A 22 -26.20 10.78 -14.46
CA VAL A 22 -26.01 10.12 -15.76
C VAL A 22 -24.83 10.76 -16.46
N THR A 23 -23.87 9.95 -16.91
CA THR A 23 -22.72 10.41 -17.68
C THR A 23 -22.74 9.78 -19.08
N ARG A 24 -21.95 10.36 -20.00
CA ARG A 24 -21.58 9.64 -21.23
C ARG A 24 -20.84 8.34 -20.89
N ARG A 25 -20.59 7.49 -21.89
CA ARG A 25 -19.65 6.38 -21.68
C ARG A 25 -18.23 6.93 -21.62
N PRO A 26 -17.42 6.51 -20.63
CA PRO A 26 -16.00 6.82 -20.67
C PRO A 26 -15.36 6.19 -21.91
N VAL A 27 -14.34 6.87 -22.44
CA VAL A 27 -13.49 6.34 -23.51
C VAL A 27 -12.39 5.45 -22.97
N GLU A 28 -12.01 5.63 -21.70
CA GLU A 28 -11.06 4.80 -20.96
C GLU A 28 -11.65 4.45 -19.60
N LEU A 29 -11.60 3.17 -19.22
CA LEU A 29 -11.98 2.69 -17.89
C LEU A 29 -11.06 1.54 -17.50
N HIS A 30 -10.22 1.76 -16.50
CA HIS A 30 -9.22 0.81 -16.01
C HIS A 30 -9.48 0.51 -14.55
N LEU A 31 -9.65 -0.77 -14.25
CA LEU A 31 -9.98 -1.27 -12.93
C LEU A 31 -8.93 -2.30 -12.50
N ASP A 32 -8.64 -2.36 -11.21
CA ASP A 32 -7.90 -3.48 -10.63
C ASP A 32 -8.79 -4.71 -10.43
N ASP A 33 -8.21 -5.81 -9.95
CA ASP A 33 -8.91 -7.10 -9.74
C ASP A 33 -10.08 -7.00 -8.74
N MET A 34 -10.13 -5.95 -7.93
CA MET A 34 -11.23 -5.66 -7.00
C MET A 34 -12.29 -4.74 -7.60
N GLY A 35 -12.17 -4.38 -8.89
CA GLY A 35 -13.09 -3.49 -9.59
C GLY A 35 -12.94 -2.02 -9.22
N ARG A 36 -11.79 -1.60 -8.67
CA ARG A 36 -11.51 -0.20 -8.28
C ARG A 36 -10.73 0.51 -9.37
N LEU A 37 -10.98 1.81 -9.58
CA LEU A 37 -10.21 2.62 -10.54
C LEU A 37 -8.70 2.53 -10.26
N HIS A 38 -7.92 2.05 -11.22
CA HIS A 38 -6.48 1.91 -11.08
C HIS A 38 -5.79 1.99 -12.44
N ARG A 39 -4.79 2.87 -12.58
CA ARG A 39 -3.87 2.88 -13.72
C ARG A 39 -2.60 3.67 -13.36
N GLY A 40 -1.43 3.09 -13.65
CA GLY A 40 -0.13 3.72 -13.35
C GLY A 40 0.43 4.63 -14.45
N ASP A 41 0.10 4.36 -15.72
CA ASP A 41 0.67 5.02 -16.90
C ASP A 41 -0.29 6.03 -17.56
N GLY A 42 -1.43 6.33 -16.93
CA GLY A 42 -2.47 7.18 -17.52
C GLY A 42 -3.67 7.37 -16.60
N PRO A 43 -4.76 7.97 -17.10
CA PRO A 43 -6.00 8.11 -16.34
C PRO A 43 -6.71 6.76 -16.20
N ALA A 44 -7.19 6.47 -14.99
CA ALA A 44 -8.01 5.29 -14.74
C ALA A 44 -9.42 5.43 -15.34
N LEU A 45 -9.90 6.68 -15.50
CA LEU A 45 -11.17 7.00 -16.15
C LEU A 45 -10.95 8.22 -17.06
N ALA A 46 -11.41 8.18 -18.30
CA ALA A 46 -11.41 9.35 -19.18
C ALA A 46 -12.69 9.42 -20.02
N TYR A 47 -13.12 10.65 -20.34
CA TYR A 47 -14.26 10.94 -21.18
C TYR A 47 -13.82 11.70 -22.45
N ALA A 48 -14.64 11.60 -23.50
CA ALA A 48 -14.34 12.21 -24.80
C ALA A 48 -14.27 13.74 -24.78
N ASP A 49 -14.77 14.39 -23.74
CA ASP A 49 -14.70 15.84 -23.54
C ASP A 49 -13.41 16.29 -22.82
N GLY A 50 -12.50 15.36 -22.51
CA GLY A 50 -11.23 15.63 -21.86
C GLY A 50 -11.28 15.53 -20.33
N PHE A 51 -12.43 15.27 -19.71
CA PHE A 51 -12.47 14.98 -18.28
C PHE A 51 -11.76 13.65 -18.00
N ALA A 52 -10.87 13.64 -17.02
CA ALA A 52 -10.10 12.47 -16.64
C ALA A 52 -9.89 12.39 -15.13
N LEU A 53 -9.86 11.17 -14.60
CA LEU A 53 -9.49 10.86 -13.23
C LEU A 53 -8.31 9.88 -13.24
N HIS A 54 -7.29 10.22 -12.46
CA HIS A 54 -6.18 9.33 -12.16
C HIS A 54 -6.43 8.71 -10.79
N ALA A 55 -6.21 7.40 -10.69
CA ALA A 55 -6.43 6.67 -9.45
C ALA A 55 -5.45 5.51 -9.31
N TRP A 56 -5.12 5.20 -8.05
CA TRP A 56 -4.29 4.09 -7.65
C TRP A 56 -5.08 3.23 -6.66
N HIS A 57 -5.56 2.05 -7.09
CA HIS A 57 -6.36 1.14 -6.25
C HIS A 57 -7.61 1.78 -5.63
N GLY A 58 -8.28 2.63 -6.42
CA GLY A 58 -9.48 3.37 -6.02
C GLY A 58 -9.21 4.71 -5.32
N MET A 59 -7.97 5.01 -4.95
CA MET A 59 -7.59 6.27 -4.33
C MET A 59 -7.23 7.31 -5.42
N PRO A 60 -7.86 8.50 -5.43
CA PRO A 60 -7.55 9.55 -6.40
C PRO A 60 -6.12 10.07 -6.25
N VAL A 61 -5.35 10.10 -7.35
CA VAL A 61 -3.96 10.59 -7.37
C VAL A 61 -3.78 11.74 -8.36
N PRO A 62 -2.74 12.57 -8.19
CA PRO A 62 -2.38 13.56 -9.21
C PRO A 62 -2.06 12.91 -10.57
N ALA A 63 -2.29 13.64 -11.65
CA ALA A 63 -1.85 13.23 -12.98
C ALA A 63 -0.33 13.00 -12.99
N GLY A 64 0.11 11.93 -13.64
CA GLY A 64 1.53 11.57 -13.72
C GLY A 64 2.12 10.91 -12.47
N PHE A 65 1.35 10.74 -11.38
CA PHE A 65 1.84 10.14 -10.12
C PHE A 65 2.58 8.81 -10.33
N GLY A 66 2.03 7.89 -11.12
CA GLY A 66 2.66 6.60 -11.38
C GLY A 66 4.01 6.69 -12.09
N ALA A 67 4.19 7.65 -13.01
CA ALA A 67 5.49 7.89 -13.64
C ALA A 67 6.56 8.35 -12.63
N THR A 68 6.13 9.00 -11.55
CA THR A 68 7.05 9.47 -10.51
C THR A 68 7.52 8.38 -9.56
N LEU A 69 6.93 7.18 -9.62
CA LEU A 69 7.28 6.07 -8.73
C LEU A 69 8.64 5.43 -9.08
N GLY A 70 9.10 5.56 -10.33
CA GLY A 70 10.41 5.04 -10.76
C GLY A 70 11.61 5.78 -10.16
N ASP A 71 11.43 7.07 -9.84
CA ASP A 71 12.49 7.97 -9.35
C ASP A 71 12.29 8.34 -7.86
N LEU A 72 11.76 7.41 -7.07
CA LEU A 72 11.56 7.62 -5.64
C LEU A 72 12.89 7.67 -4.89
N THR A 73 12.95 8.52 -3.87
CA THR A 73 14.04 8.58 -2.89
C THR A 73 13.45 8.54 -1.47
N PRO A 74 14.21 8.07 -0.46
CA PRO A 74 13.71 8.06 0.91
C PRO A 74 13.28 9.44 1.41
N GLU A 75 14.01 10.50 1.01
CA GLU A 75 13.67 11.88 1.37
C GLU A 75 12.33 12.31 0.76
N ARG A 76 12.10 12.01 -0.52
CA ARG A 76 10.84 12.33 -1.19
C ARG A 76 9.66 11.61 -0.54
N ILE A 77 9.83 10.32 -0.21
CA ILE A 77 8.82 9.53 0.50
C ILE A 77 8.52 10.16 1.86
N ARG A 78 9.56 10.47 2.65
CA ARG A 78 9.42 11.08 3.99
C ARG A 78 8.69 12.42 3.96
N ASN A 79 8.91 13.21 2.91
CA ASN A 79 8.37 14.57 2.78
C ASN A 79 7.01 14.63 2.07
N GLU A 80 6.46 13.52 1.57
CA GLU A 80 5.12 13.49 0.98
C GLU A 80 4.07 13.80 2.07
N PRO A 81 3.30 14.90 1.97
CA PRO A 81 2.36 15.29 3.02
C PRO A 81 1.13 14.37 3.10
N ASN A 82 0.70 13.79 1.98
CA ASN A 82 -0.45 12.91 1.97
C ASN A 82 -0.05 11.50 2.43
N ALA A 83 -0.55 11.07 3.59
CA ALA A 83 -0.23 9.77 4.18
C ALA A 83 -0.57 8.59 3.27
N GLU A 84 -1.67 8.67 2.51
CA GLU A 84 -2.08 7.62 1.58
C GLU A 84 -1.12 7.52 0.39
N LEU A 85 -0.69 8.67 -0.18
CA LEU A 85 0.32 8.68 -1.25
C LEU A 85 1.66 8.17 -0.75
N ARG A 86 2.09 8.61 0.44
CA ARG A 86 3.34 8.16 1.06
C ARG A 86 3.34 6.65 1.28
N ARG A 87 2.22 6.08 1.69
CA ARG A 87 2.08 4.63 1.84
C ARG A 87 2.24 3.90 0.52
N VAL A 88 1.60 4.38 -0.55
CA VAL A 88 1.78 3.82 -1.91
C VAL A 88 3.25 3.91 -2.35
N MET A 89 3.90 5.05 -2.09
CA MET A 89 5.31 5.22 -2.42
C MET A 89 6.21 4.27 -1.63
N LEU A 90 5.96 4.05 -0.32
CA LEU A 90 6.68 3.08 0.50
C LEU A 90 6.51 1.64 -0.02
N GLU A 91 5.28 1.25 -0.33
CA GLU A 91 4.96 -0.08 -0.86
C GLU A 91 5.62 -0.32 -2.22
N HIS A 92 5.63 0.70 -3.10
CA HIS A 92 6.32 0.61 -4.40
C HIS A 92 7.85 0.60 -4.25
N PHE A 93 8.41 1.42 -3.35
CA PHE A 93 9.85 1.54 -3.16
C PHE A 93 10.48 0.32 -2.49
N GLY A 94 9.69 -0.39 -1.67
CA GLY A 94 10.16 -1.50 -0.86
C GLY A 94 10.61 -1.03 0.53
N PHE A 95 10.12 -1.70 1.57
CA PHE A 95 10.45 -1.37 2.96
C PHE A 95 11.90 -1.68 3.32
N ASP A 96 12.44 -2.78 2.80
CA ASP A 96 13.83 -3.18 2.94
C ASP A 96 14.79 -2.10 2.41
N ARG A 97 14.53 -1.64 1.18
CA ARG A 97 15.29 -0.57 0.53
C ARG A 97 15.11 0.75 1.27
N TYR A 98 13.90 1.08 1.68
CA TYR A 98 13.63 2.29 2.45
C TYR A 98 14.39 2.30 3.78
N LEU A 99 14.38 1.20 4.53
CA LEU A 99 15.11 1.08 5.80
C LEU A 99 16.62 1.26 5.60
N ALA A 100 17.18 0.60 4.59
CA ALA A 100 18.60 0.67 4.27
C ALA A 100 19.04 2.09 3.82
N GLU A 101 18.24 2.76 2.99
CA GLU A 101 18.61 4.05 2.39
C GLU A 101 18.16 5.27 3.20
N SER A 102 17.18 5.13 4.11
CA SER A 102 16.64 6.25 4.89
C SER A 102 17.49 6.65 6.10
N GLY A 103 18.50 5.85 6.44
CA GLY A 103 19.26 5.99 7.69
C GLY A 103 18.49 5.54 8.93
N ALA A 104 17.45 4.70 8.74
CA ALA A 104 16.71 4.10 9.84
C ALA A 104 17.66 3.31 10.74
N ARG A 105 17.35 3.29 12.04
CA ARG A 105 18.12 2.53 13.03
C ARG A 105 17.20 1.52 13.70
N PRO A 106 17.70 0.31 13.98
CA PRO A 106 16.95 -0.64 14.77
C PRO A 106 16.73 -0.08 16.17
N VAL A 107 15.53 -0.26 16.71
CA VAL A 107 15.17 0.16 18.08
C VAL A 107 15.27 -0.98 19.08
N HIS A 108 15.18 -2.23 18.63
CA HIS A 108 15.37 -3.41 19.45
C HIS A 108 15.81 -4.59 18.57
N SER A 109 16.62 -5.50 19.11
CA SER A 109 16.95 -6.76 18.44
C SER A 109 17.08 -7.88 19.47
N ASP A 110 16.52 -9.03 19.14
CA ASP A 110 16.63 -10.25 19.93
C ASP A 110 16.68 -11.47 18.99
N GLU A 111 16.63 -12.69 19.53
CA GLU A 111 16.71 -13.92 18.75
C GLU A 111 15.52 -14.16 17.81
N THR A 112 14.43 -13.39 17.94
CA THR A 112 13.24 -13.50 17.08
C THR A 112 13.27 -12.54 15.90
N GLY A 113 14.08 -11.48 15.96
CA GLY A 113 14.24 -10.53 14.86
C GLY A 113 14.77 -9.16 15.27
N VAL A 114 14.56 -8.19 14.37
CA VAL A 114 14.95 -6.78 14.57
C VAL A 114 13.71 -5.90 14.46
N LEU A 115 13.47 -5.06 15.46
CA LEU A 115 12.42 -4.05 15.43
C LEU A 115 12.99 -2.75 14.86
N TRP A 116 12.32 -2.23 13.85
CA TRP A 116 12.63 -0.98 13.19
C TRP A 116 11.52 0.04 13.48
N ARG A 117 11.91 1.30 13.65
CA ARG A 117 10.99 2.41 13.84
C ARG A 117 11.45 3.63 13.05
N ILE A 118 10.53 4.20 12.28
CA ILE A 118 10.74 5.42 11.52
C ILE A 118 9.63 6.41 11.88
N GLU A 119 10.03 7.58 12.37
CA GLU A 119 9.10 8.68 12.57
C GLU A 119 8.73 9.30 11.23
N LEU A 120 7.42 9.43 10.97
CA LEU A 120 6.88 10.02 9.76
C LEU A 120 6.18 11.34 10.14
N PRO A 121 6.70 12.49 9.70
CA PRO A 121 6.07 13.77 10.01
C PRO A 121 4.61 13.83 9.55
N GLY A 122 3.71 14.17 10.47
CA GLY A 122 2.28 14.31 10.16
C GLY A 122 1.50 12.99 10.06
N ASP A 123 2.06 11.88 10.56
CA ASP A 123 1.43 10.56 10.54
C ASP A 123 1.90 9.67 11.70
N GLU A 124 1.31 8.50 11.86
CA GLU A 124 1.82 7.49 12.79
C GLU A 124 3.21 6.97 12.36
N PRO A 125 4.07 6.62 13.32
CA PRO A 125 5.39 6.06 13.02
C PRO A 125 5.25 4.72 12.30
N LEU A 126 6.10 4.49 11.30
CA LEU A 126 6.22 3.20 10.66
C LEU A 126 7.06 2.28 11.57
N VAL A 127 6.43 1.23 12.10
CA VAL A 127 7.09 0.21 12.91
C VAL A 127 7.05 -1.13 12.19
N MET A 128 8.20 -1.79 12.10
CA MET A 128 8.35 -3.04 11.37
C MET A 128 9.21 -4.04 12.13
N VAL A 129 8.89 -5.33 12.01
CA VAL A 129 9.80 -6.41 12.41
C VAL A 129 10.44 -7.02 11.18
N GLU A 130 11.77 -7.09 11.20
CA GLU A 130 12.59 -7.86 10.28
C GLU A 130 12.76 -9.26 10.85
N VAL A 131 12.32 -10.27 10.09
CA VAL A 131 12.43 -11.69 10.45
C VAL A 131 13.07 -12.47 9.31
N VAL A 132 13.93 -13.42 9.65
CA VAL A 132 14.51 -14.35 8.69
C VAL A 132 13.69 -15.63 8.72
N ASN A 133 13.25 -16.11 7.56
CA ASN A 133 12.51 -17.37 7.49
C ASN A 133 13.35 -18.52 8.06
N SER A 134 12.76 -19.30 8.97
CA SER A 134 13.42 -20.45 9.57
C SER A 134 13.53 -21.60 8.56
N THR A 135 12.57 -21.72 7.66
CA THR A 135 12.58 -22.72 6.58
C THR A 135 13.34 -22.16 5.38
N PRO A 136 14.44 -22.81 4.95
CA PRO A 136 15.11 -22.42 3.71
C PRO A 136 14.19 -22.66 2.52
N GLU A 137 14.30 -21.79 1.51
CA GLU A 137 13.69 -21.96 0.20
C GLU A 137 14.22 -23.24 -0.47
N PRO A 138 13.57 -23.77 -1.53
CA PRO A 138 14.03 -24.97 -2.23
C PRO A 138 15.48 -24.90 -2.75
N ASP A 139 16.01 -23.69 -2.94
CA ASP A 139 17.39 -23.42 -3.36
C ASP A 139 18.38 -23.27 -2.19
N GLY A 140 17.92 -23.44 -0.95
CA GLY A 140 18.71 -23.31 0.27
C GLY A 140 18.84 -21.88 0.80
N THR A 141 18.30 -20.87 0.11
CA THR A 141 18.36 -19.47 0.57
C THR A 141 17.36 -19.22 1.70
N ARG A 142 17.64 -18.25 2.56
CA ARG A 142 16.68 -17.75 3.56
C ARG A 142 16.23 -16.36 3.16
N ARG A 143 14.92 -16.15 3.17
CA ARG A 143 14.32 -14.85 2.86
C ARG A 143 14.17 -14.02 4.13
N THR A 144 14.50 -12.73 4.02
CA THR A 144 14.23 -11.73 5.04
C THR A 144 12.89 -11.08 4.72
N TYR A 145 12.02 -10.99 5.72
CA TYR A 145 10.71 -10.35 5.62
C TYR A 145 10.65 -9.16 6.56
N PHE A 146 10.07 -8.07 6.08
CA PHE A 146 9.76 -6.88 6.88
C PHE A 146 8.25 -6.79 7.04
N LEU A 147 7.75 -7.02 8.25
CA LEU A 147 6.33 -7.04 8.55
C LEU A 147 5.95 -5.80 9.35
N ARG A 148 4.97 -5.02 8.89
CA ARG A 148 4.45 -3.87 9.64
C ARG A 148 3.73 -4.36 10.89
N VAL A 149 4.01 -3.71 12.02
CA VAL A 149 3.38 -3.98 13.32
C VAL A 149 2.83 -2.69 13.93
N PRO A 150 1.94 -2.77 14.93
CA PRO A 150 1.37 -1.57 15.56
C PRO A 150 2.43 -0.64 16.17
N PRO A 151 2.17 0.68 16.21
CA PRO A 151 3.16 1.68 16.63
C PRO A 151 3.51 1.65 18.13
N TRP A 152 2.75 0.91 18.95
CA TRP A 152 3.00 0.72 20.38
C TRP A 152 3.96 -0.43 20.69
N VAL A 153 4.35 -1.23 19.70
CA VAL A 153 5.32 -2.33 19.87
C VAL A 153 6.70 -1.77 20.21
N GLN A 154 7.35 -2.35 21.23
CA GLN A 154 8.65 -1.90 21.74
C GLN A 154 9.76 -2.96 21.65
N ARG A 155 9.41 -4.24 21.52
CA ARG A 155 10.36 -5.35 21.45
C ARG A 155 10.17 -6.14 20.16
N ALA A 156 11.25 -6.73 19.64
CA ALA A 156 11.21 -7.52 18.41
C ALA A 156 10.29 -8.75 18.60
N ARG A 157 10.48 -9.51 19.68
CA ARG A 157 9.59 -10.64 20.03
C ARG A 157 8.12 -10.25 20.12
N GLN A 158 7.81 -9.12 20.75
CA GLN A 158 6.43 -8.62 20.83
C GLN A 158 5.83 -8.38 19.44
N GLY A 159 6.59 -7.77 18.53
CA GLY A 159 6.15 -7.53 17.16
C GLY A 159 5.96 -8.82 16.39
N VAL A 160 6.90 -9.77 16.51
CA VAL A 160 6.77 -11.08 15.86
C VAL A 160 5.55 -11.84 16.39
N ALA A 161 5.37 -11.92 17.71
CA ALA A 161 4.20 -12.54 18.33
C ALA A 161 2.88 -11.96 17.81
N TRP A 162 2.80 -10.63 17.66
CA TRP A 162 1.63 -9.95 17.10
C TRP A 162 1.34 -10.38 15.65
N THR A 163 2.35 -10.61 14.82
CA THR A 163 2.15 -11.11 13.44
C THR A 163 1.53 -12.51 13.39
N PHE A 164 1.64 -13.29 14.46
CA PHE A 164 0.98 -14.59 14.63
C PHE A 164 -0.35 -14.52 15.41
N GLY A 165 -0.79 -13.32 15.80
CA GLY A 165 -2.03 -13.13 16.57
C GLY A 165 -1.95 -13.62 18.02
N THR A 166 -0.75 -13.66 18.61
CA THR A 166 -0.53 -14.09 20.01
C THR A 166 0.16 -13.01 20.86
N THR A 167 0.20 -13.22 22.17
CA THR A 167 0.94 -12.36 23.11
C THR A 167 2.43 -12.68 23.09
N GLU A 168 3.25 -11.76 23.60
CA GLU A 168 4.69 -12.00 23.73
C GLU A 168 4.99 -13.11 24.75
N GLU A 169 4.22 -13.19 25.84
CA GLU A 169 4.38 -14.25 26.85
C GLU A 169 4.08 -15.64 26.29
N ASP A 170 3.05 -15.77 25.45
CA ASP A 170 2.62 -17.04 24.87
C ASP A 170 3.43 -17.42 23.61
N TYR A 171 4.28 -16.52 23.10
CA TYR A 171 5.08 -16.77 21.91
C TYR A 171 6.34 -17.57 22.23
N HIS A 172 6.30 -18.86 21.91
CA HIS A 172 7.41 -19.80 22.08
C HIS A 172 7.80 -20.43 20.73
N PRO A 173 8.66 -19.78 19.94
CA PRO A 173 9.10 -20.33 18.66
C PRO A 173 9.84 -21.65 18.90
N ARG A 174 9.43 -22.71 18.21
CA ARG A 174 10.18 -23.97 18.21
C ARG A 174 11.52 -23.72 17.53
N ARG A 175 12.62 -23.89 18.27
CA ARG A 175 13.95 -23.96 17.68
C ARG A 175 14.03 -25.25 16.87
N GLU A 176 13.97 -25.13 15.55
CA GLU A 176 14.45 -26.20 14.67
C GLU A 176 15.98 -26.07 14.59
N THR A 177 16.67 -27.02 15.21
CA THR A 177 18.13 -27.23 15.11
C THR A 177 18.52 -27.76 13.75
#